data_AF-A0A9D1VVE6-F1
#
_entry.id   AF-A0A9D1VVE6-F1
#
_cell.length_a   1.000
_cell.length_b   1.000
_cell.length_c   1.000
_cell.angle_alpha   90.00
_cell.angle_beta   90.00
_cell.angle_gamma   90.00
#
_symmetry.space_group_name_H-M   'P 1'
#
loop_
_entity.id
_entity.type
_entity.pdbx_description
1 polymer ?
#
loop_
_entity_poly.entity_id
_entity_poly.type
_entity_poly.pdbx_seq_one_letter_code
_entity_poly.pdbx_strand_id
1 'polypeptide(L)'
;MEKKENYARPIAAACGEGEEEPAELLFAVVPQAEALIVHRNGESRRFTRGSGAFASAAAAWRAMTEGAVRMPAFGVSIDRLTREEMREGLWAEFCFAKEQTVAGMPFTALLFAVKEEFCGFNVVRLYDGGYNGRCFYIDLRGGTMRPFAEALAAVCGQP
;
A
#
# COMPACT_ATOMS: atom_id res chain seq x y z
N MET A 1 -46.56 51.19 -10.45
CA MET A 1 -45.50 51.83 -9.63
C MET A 1 -45.00 50.78 -8.65
N GLU A 2 -43.96 50.01 -9.00
CA GLU A 2 -42.54 50.39 -8.86
C GLU A 2 -42.14 50.46 -7.37
N LYS A 3 -41.14 49.73 -6.84
CA LYS A 3 -40.03 48.98 -7.43
C LYS A 3 -39.80 47.66 -6.68
N LYS A 4 -39.33 46.67 -7.44
CA LYS A 4 -38.82 45.38 -6.97
C LYS A 4 -37.40 45.59 -6.43
N GLU A 5 -37.10 45.06 -5.26
CA GLU A 5 -35.71 44.77 -4.88
C GLU A 5 -35.48 43.26 -4.89
N ASN A 6 -34.75 42.86 -5.93
CA ASN A 6 -34.10 41.58 -6.10
C ASN A 6 -33.00 41.45 -5.05
N TYR A 7 -33.13 40.51 -4.11
CA TYR A 7 -31.93 39.89 -3.56
C TYR A 7 -31.61 38.65 -4.38
N ALA A 8 -30.75 38.86 -5.37
CA ALA A 8 -30.15 37.81 -6.16
C ALA A 8 -29.42 36.85 -5.23
N ARG A 9 -29.84 35.59 -5.19
CA ARG A 9 -28.97 34.50 -4.80
C ARG A 9 -27.87 34.41 -5.85
N PRO A 10 -26.58 34.53 -5.52
CA PRO A 10 -25.57 34.09 -6.46
C PRO A 10 -25.64 32.56 -6.51
N ILE A 11 -26.22 32.04 -7.60
CA ILE A 11 -25.92 30.70 -8.08
C ILE A 11 -24.56 30.83 -8.75
N ALA A 12 -23.51 30.97 -7.94
CA ALA A 12 -22.15 30.82 -8.42
C ALA A 12 -21.88 29.32 -8.46
N ALA A 13 -22.12 28.74 -9.63
CA ALA A 13 -21.27 27.68 -10.11
C ALA A 13 -19.84 28.22 -10.14
N ALA A 14 -19.12 28.05 -9.05
CA ALA A 14 -17.70 27.89 -9.11
C ALA A 14 -17.50 26.41 -8.82
N CYS A 15 -17.13 25.67 -9.86
CA CYS A 15 -16.44 24.41 -9.70
C CYS A 15 -15.38 24.66 -8.63
N GLY A 16 -15.63 24.17 -7.42
CA GLY A 16 -14.54 23.85 -6.54
C GLY A 16 -13.78 22.79 -7.29
N GLU A 17 -12.71 23.19 -7.96
CA GLU A 17 -11.45 22.48 -7.83
C GLU A 17 -11.18 22.40 -6.32
N GLY A 18 -11.95 21.54 -5.63
CA GLY A 18 -11.35 20.78 -4.57
C GLY A 18 -10.30 20.02 -5.33
N GLU A 19 -9.06 20.49 -5.25
CA GLU A 19 -7.92 19.62 -5.37
C GLU A 19 -8.34 18.36 -4.63
N GLU A 20 -8.66 17.29 -5.38
CA GLU A 20 -8.73 15.97 -4.80
C GLU A 20 -7.33 15.81 -4.23
N GLU A 21 -7.19 16.08 -2.93
CA GLU A 21 -5.99 15.89 -2.11
C GLU A 21 -5.29 14.68 -2.71
N PRO A 22 -4.17 14.88 -3.44
CA PRO A 22 -3.73 13.95 -4.45
C PRO A 22 -3.46 12.67 -3.71
N ALA A 23 -4.34 11.69 -3.87
CA ALA A 23 -4.41 10.49 -3.07
C ALA A 23 -2.99 10.02 -2.80
N GLU A 24 -2.42 10.35 -1.63
CA GLU A 24 -0.98 10.24 -1.40
C GLU A 24 -0.64 8.80 -1.67
N LEU A 25 -0.01 8.58 -2.83
CA LEU A 25 -0.20 7.33 -3.55
C LEU A 25 0.43 6.26 -2.68
N LEU A 26 -0.34 5.24 -2.28
CA LEU A 26 0.17 4.08 -1.56
C LEU A 26 1.48 3.55 -2.19
N PHE A 27 1.61 3.71 -3.51
CA PHE A 27 2.80 3.40 -4.29
C PHE A 27 4.03 4.26 -3.96
N ALA A 28 3.83 5.55 -3.69
CA ALA A 28 4.87 6.51 -3.34
C ALA A 28 5.31 6.43 -1.88
N VAL A 29 4.43 6.00 -0.96
CA VAL A 29 4.78 5.86 0.46
C VAL A 29 5.60 4.60 0.72
N VAL A 30 5.34 3.47 0.05
CA VAL A 30 6.07 2.21 0.29
C VAL A 30 7.60 2.36 0.20
N PRO A 31 8.17 3.00 -0.84
CA PRO A 31 9.60 3.27 -0.91
C PRO A 31 10.14 4.23 0.15
N GLN A 32 9.31 4.77 1.06
CA GLN A 32 9.68 5.62 2.21
C GLN A 32 9.86 4.84 3.51
N ALA A 33 9.55 3.54 3.52
CA ALA A 33 9.76 2.65 4.67
C ALA A 33 11.22 2.63 5.15
N GLU A 34 11.42 2.55 6.47
CA GLU A 34 12.74 2.46 7.09
C GLU A 34 13.34 1.06 6.97
N ALA A 35 12.49 0.04 6.85
CA ALA A 35 12.92 -1.33 6.61
C ALA A 35 11.90 -2.13 5.82
N LEU A 36 12.40 -3.17 5.18
CA LEU A 36 11.62 -4.26 4.61
C LEU A 36 11.89 -5.51 5.45
N ILE A 37 10.84 -6.19 5.89
CA ILE A 37 10.92 -7.55 6.42
C ILE A 37 10.32 -8.48 5.39
N VAL A 38 11.10 -9.49 4.98
CA VAL A 38 10.62 -10.57 4.13
C VAL A 38 10.36 -11.76 5.03
N HIS A 39 9.13 -12.25 5.05
CA HIS A 39 8.74 -13.46 5.76
C HIS A 39 8.62 -14.60 4.76
N ARG A 40 9.24 -15.74 5.06
CA ARG A 40 9.18 -16.95 4.24
C ARG A 40 9.08 -18.17 5.12
N ASN A 41 7.95 -18.88 5.05
CA ASN A 41 7.73 -20.15 5.76
C ASN A 41 8.10 -20.09 7.27
N GLY A 42 7.73 -19.00 7.94
CA GLY A 42 7.99 -18.80 9.38
C GLY A 42 9.35 -18.18 9.71
N GLU A 43 10.25 -18.02 8.74
CA GLU A 43 11.49 -17.27 8.90
C GLU A 43 11.34 -15.82 8.44
N SER A 44 12.05 -14.90 9.08
CA SER A 44 12.00 -13.47 8.72
C SER A 44 13.41 -12.91 8.53
N ARG A 45 13.60 -12.11 7.48
CA ARG A 45 14.84 -11.36 7.25
C ARG A 45 14.54 -9.88 7.10
N ARG A 46 15.31 -9.05 7.79
CA ARG A 46 15.15 -7.60 7.81
C ARG A 46 16.23 -6.92 6.97
N PHE A 47 15.81 -6.04 6.08
CA PHE A 47 16.67 -5.19 5.25
C PHE A 47 16.39 -3.72 5.58
N THR A 48 17.40 -3.01 6.05
CA THR A 48 17.28 -1.58 6.38
C THR A 48 17.35 -0.71 5.14
N ARG A 49 16.67 0.43 5.18
CA ARG A 49 16.81 1.52 4.21
C ARG A 49 18.30 1.87 4.07
N GLY A 50 18.75 1.98 2.83
CA GLY A 50 20.16 2.22 2.49
C GLY A 50 20.95 0.94 2.17
N SER A 51 20.45 -0.24 2.51
CA SER A 51 21.03 -1.50 2.03
C SER A 51 20.73 -1.73 0.54
N GLY A 52 21.63 -2.42 -0.16
CA GLY A 52 21.41 -2.82 -1.55
C GLY A 52 20.18 -3.72 -1.73
N ALA A 53 19.92 -4.60 -0.75
CA ALA A 53 18.74 -5.45 -0.72
C ALA A 53 17.42 -4.64 -0.67
N PHE A 54 17.35 -3.66 0.22
CA PHE A 54 16.20 -2.76 0.29
C PHE A 54 16.03 -1.97 -1.01
N ALA A 55 17.13 -1.44 -1.56
CA ALA A 55 17.08 -0.67 -2.81
C ALA A 55 16.56 -1.52 -3.99
N SER A 56 17.01 -2.76 -4.10
CA SER A 56 16.54 -3.72 -5.11
C SER A 56 15.03 -4.00 -4.98
N ALA A 57 14.57 -4.32 -3.76
CA ALA A 57 13.15 -4.56 -3.53
C ALA A 57 12.29 -3.30 -3.77
N ALA A 58 12.77 -2.11 -3.39
CA ALA A 58 12.06 -0.86 -3.64
C ALA A 58 11.98 -0.52 -5.13
N ALA A 59 13.02 -0.82 -5.92
CA ALA A 59 12.99 -0.68 -7.37
C ALA A 59 12.00 -1.66 -8.01
N ALA A 60 12.00 -2.92 -7.58
CA ALA A 60 11.05 -3.93 -8.05
C ALA A 60 9.60 -3.59 -7.69
N TRP A 61 9.36 -3.03 -6.50
CA TRP A 61 8.04 -2.50 -6.10
C TRP A 61 7.58 -1.42 -7.09
N ARG A 62 8.42 -0.41 -7.34
CA ARG A 62 8.07 0.69 -8.25
C ARG A 62 7.71 0.18 -9.65
N ALA A 63 8.53 -0.72 -10.19
CA ALA A 63 8.30 -1.33 -11.50
C ALA A 63 7.01 -2.16 -11.52
N MET A 64 6.78 -3.01 -10.50
CA MET A 64 5.55 -3.80 -10.38
C MET A 64 4.30 -2.91 -10.31
N THR A 65 4.39 -1.76 -9.63
CA THR A 65 3.25 -0.86 -9.44
C THR A 65 3.13 0.25 -10.49
N GLU A 66 3.94 0.21 -11.55
CA GLU A 66 3.85 1.18 -12.63
C GLU A 66 2.49 1.01 -13.37
N GLY A 67 1.70 2.07 -13.42
CA GLY A 67 0.34 2.03 -13.98
C GLY A 67 -0.71 1.31 -13.12
N ALA A 68 -0.32 0.78 -11.95
CA ALA A 68 -1.25 0.15 -11.02
C ALA A 68 -2.23 1.17 -10.42
N VAL A 69 -3.40 0.69 -9.98
CA VAL A 69 -4.41 1.52 -9.34
C VAL A 69 -4.78 0.97 -7.97
N ARG A 70 -5.06 1.88 -7.04
CA ARG A 70 -5.65 1.52 -5.76
C ARG A 70 -7.17 1.38 -5.95
N MET A 71 -7.72 0.25 -5.52
CA MET A 71 -9.15 0.01 -5.46
C MET A 71 -9.61 -0.13 -4.00
N PRO A 72 -10.92 0.04 -3.73
CA PRO A 72 -11.49 -0.37 -2.46
C PRO A 72 -11.23 -1.86 -2.22
N ALA A 73 -10.67 -2.21 -1.06
CA ALA A 73 -10.62 -3.60 -0.66
C ALA A 73 -12.01 -4.05 -0.17
N PHE A 74 -12.47 -5.19 -0.67
CA PHE A 74 -13.72 -5.80 -0.21
C PHE A 74 -13.56 -6.55 1.11
N GLY A 75 -12.34 -6.98 1.45
CA GLY A 75 -12.02 -7.74 2.66
C GLY A 75 -11.54 -6.87 3.81
N VAL A 76 -11.67 -7.43 5.02
CA VAL A 76 -10.98 -6.94 6.22
C VAL A 76 -9.96 -7.97 6.66
N SER A 77 -8.87 -7.49 7.26
CA SER A 77 -7.86 -8.33 7.89
C SER A 77 -8.15 -8.49 9.38
N ILE A 78 -7.81 -9.66 9.91
CA ILE A 78 -7.91 -10.03 11.32
C ILE A 78 -6.51 -10.43 11.78
N ASP A 79 -6.02 -9.83 12.86
CA ASP A 79 -4.61 -9.93 13.24
C ASP A 79 -4.14 -11.38 13.43
N ARG A 80 -4.88 -12.17 14.21
CA ARG A 80 -4.56 -13.58 14.47
C ARG A 80 -4.43 -14.40 13.17
N LEU A 81 -5.42 -14.28 12.28
CA LEU A 81 -5.43 -15.03 11.01
C LEU A 81 -4.31 -14.58 10.09
N THR A 82 -4.08 -13.27 10.00
CA THR A 82 -3.01 -12.69 9.18
C THR A 82 -1.64 -13.20 9.63
N ARG A 83 -1.40 -13.26 10.95
CA ARG A 83 -0.15 -13.79 11.51
C ARG A 83 -0.01 -15.30 11.33
N GLU A 84 -1.13 -16.04 11.36
CA GLU A 84 -1.14 -17.47 11.05
C GLU A 84 -0.77 -17.72 9.59
N GLU A 85 -1.39 -17.00 8.65
CA GLU A 85 -1.09 -17.11 7.21
C GLU A 85 0.35 -16.66 6.88
N MET A 86 0.89 -15.67 7.60
CA MET A 86 2.28 -15.20 7.45
C MET A 86 3.34 -16.28 7.73
N ARG A 87 2.98 -17.34 8.45
CA ARG A 87 3.88 -18.47 8.71
C ARG A 87 4.09 -19.33 7.47
N GLU A 88 3.30 -19.13 6.43
CA GLU A 88 3.34 -19.90 5.19
C GLU A 88 3.55 -18.97 3.99
N GLY A 89 4.27 -19.47 2.98
CA GLY A 89 4.49 -18.74 1.74
C GLY A 89 5.47 -17.57 1.89
N LEU A 90 5.35 -16.57 1.02
CA LEU A 90 6.22 -15.40 0.94
C LEU A 90 5.41 -14.13 1.22
N TRP A 91 5.88 -13.30 2.14
CA TRP A 91 5.27 -12.03 2.49
C TRP A 91 6.30 -10.92 2.55
N ALA A 92 5.86 -9.71 2.24
CA ALA A 92 6.66 -8.50 2.38
C ALA A 92 5.97 -7.53 3.34
N GLU A 93 6.75 -7.02 4.29
CA GLU A 93 6.31 -6.04 5.28
C GLU A 93 7.22 -4.82 5.25
N PHE A 94 6.68 -3.68 4.85
CA PHE A 94 7.37 -2.40 4.85
C PHE A 94 7.07 -1.67 6.17
N CYS A 95 8.09 -1.46 7.00
CA CYS A 95 7.96 -0.82 8.31
C CYS A 95 8.37 0.65 8.25
N PHE A 96 7.59 1.52 8.89
CA PHE A 96 7.81 2.97 8.88
C PHE A 96 8.27 3.48 10.25
N ALA A 97 9.17 4.46 10.24
CA ALA A 97 9.71 5.08 11.45
C ALA A 97 8.62 5.81 12.27
N LYS A 98 7.58 6.30 11.58
CA LYS A 98 6.46 7.05 12.13
C LYS A 98 5.18 6.58 11.46
N GLU A 99 4.05 6.76 12.15
CA GLU A 99 2.74 6.53 11.54
C GLU A 99 2.59 7.33 10.24
N GLN A 100 2.10 6.66 9.22
CA GLN A 100 1.73 7.22 7.94
C GLN A 100 0.21 7.18 7.81
N THR A 101 -0.37 8.04 6.98
CA THR A 101 -1.80 8.00 6.66
C THR A 101 -1.99 8.06 5.16
N VAL A 102 -2.74 7.10 4.60
CA VAL A 102 -3.14 7.13 3.18
C VAL A 102 -4.65 6.94 3.11
N ALA A 103 -5.34 7.84 2.39
CA ALA A 103 -6.80 7.85 2.28
C ALA A 103 -7.52 7.78 3.64
N GLY A 104 -7.04 8.55 4.62
CA GLY A 104 -7.57 8.59 5.99
C GLY A 104 -7.39 7.29 6.78
N MET A 105 -6.54 6.36 6.31
CA MET A 105 -6.26 5.11 7.00
C MET A 105 -4.82 5.11 7.53
N PRO A 106 -4.63 5.24 8.86
CA PRO A 106 -3.30 5.24 9.47
C PRO A 106 -2.65 3.85 9.47
N PHE A 107 -1.32 3.82 9.51
CA PHE A 107 -0.51 2.60 9.65
C PHE A 107 0.94 2.87 10.06
N THR A 108 1.59 1.89 10.68
CA THR A 108 3.04 1.86 10.96
C THR A 108 3.79 0.80 10.16
N ALA A 109 3.06 -0.14 9.54
CA ALA A 109 3.59 -1.07 8.56
C ALA A 109 2.56 -1.43 7.48
N LEU A 110 3.05 -1.80 6.30
CA LEU A 110 2.25 -2.33 5.19
C LEU A 110 2.72 -3.75 4.88
N LEU A 111 1.80 -4.71 4.98
CA LEU A 111 2.03 -6.14 4.83
C LEU A 111 1.22 -6.68 3.65
N PHE A 112 1.81 -7.56 2.84
CA PHE A 112 1.07 -8.28 1.80
C PHE A 112 1.72 -9.62 1.45
N ALA A 113 0.89 -10.57 1.05
CA ALA A 113 1.35 -11.86 0.51
C ALA A 113 1.85 -11.66 -0.92
N VAL A 114 3.00 -12.25 -1.24
CA VAL A 114 3.62 -12.19 -2.57
C VAL A 114 3.30 -13.48 -3.32
N LYS A 115 2.46 -13.39 -4.34
CA LYS A 115 2.02 -14.52 -5.16
C LYS A 115 2.30 -14.21 -6.63
N GLU A 116 3.28 -14.88 -7.23
CA GLU A 116 3.85 -14.53 -8.54
C GLU A 116 2.79 -14.26 -9.62
N GLU A 117 1.79 -15.12 -9.73
CA GLU A 117 0.77 -15.06 -10.79
C GLU A 117 -0.37 -14.06 -10.52
N PHE A 118 -0.38 -13.38 -9.37
CA PHE A 118 -1.49 -12.52 -8.99
C PHE A 118 -1.37 -11.17 -9.70
N CYS A 119 -2.46 -10.72 -10.31
CA CYS A 119 -2.57 -9.41 -10.97
C CYS A 119 -3.13 -8.32 -10.04
N GLY A 120 -3.41 -8.66 -8.78
CA GLY A 120 -3.87 -7.72 -7.78
C GLY A 120 -3.84 -8.35 -6.39
N PHE A 121 -3.68 -7.53 -5.37
CA PHE A 121 -3.41 -8.01 -4.00
C PHE A 121 -3.89 -7.02 -2.94
N ASN A 122 -4.15 -7.57 -1.75
CA ASN A 122 -4.47 -6.78 -0.57
C ASN A 122 -3.18 -6.31 0.12
N VAL A 123 -3.16 -5.04 0.51
CA VAL A 123 -2.16 -4.47 1.41
C VAL A 123 -2.81 -4.26 2.77
N VAL A 124 -2.35 -5.06 3.71
CA VAL A 124 -2.77 -5.06 5.11
C VAL A 124 -1.99 -4.00 5.87
N ARG A 125 -2.67 -3.25 6.74
CA ARG A 125 -2.06 -2.21 7.56
C ARG A 125 -1.82 -2.75 8.96
N LEU A 126 -0.62 -2.53 9.50
CA LEU A 126 -0.40 -2.59 10.94
C LEU A 126 -0.83 -1.26 11.55
N TYR A 127 -1.84 -1.27 12.41
CA TYR A 127 -2.34 -0.09 13.09
C TYR A 127 -2.82 -0.49 14.49
N ASP A 128 -2.57 0.37 15.49
CA ASP A 128 -2.95 0.11 16.88
C ASP A 128 -2.49 -1.27 17.40
N GLY A 129 -1.24 -1.63 17.05
CA GLY A 129 -0.62 -2.89 17.47
C GLY A 129 -1.05 -4.15 16.73
N GLY A 130 -1.97 -4.07 15.75
CA GLY A 130 -2.44 -5.27 15.04
C GLY A 130 -2.76 -5.08 13.55
N TYR A 131 -2.81 -6.19 12.83
CA TYR A 131 -3.26 -6.26 11.43
C TYR A 131 -4.78 -6.37 11.38
N ASN A 132 -5.49 -5.29 11.73
CA ASN A 132 -6.94 -5.32 11.87
C ASN A 132 -7.63 -4.30 10.95
N GLY A 133 -8.77 -4.71 10.40
CA GLY A 133 -9.68 -3.82 9.68
C GLY A 133 -9.41 -3.72 8.19
N ARG A 134 -9.78 -2.58 7.59
CA ARG A 134 -9.81 -2.42 6.12
C ARG A 134 -8.42 -2.49 5.49
N CYS A 135 -8.28 -3.25 4.41
CA CYS A 135 -7.06 -3.25 3.61
C CYS A 135 -7.11 -2.16 2.53
N PHE A 136 -5.98 -1.91 1.87
CA PHE A 136 -5.99 -1.41 0.51
C PHE A 136 -6.02 -2.58 -0.47
N TYR A 137 -6.58 -2.39 -1.66
CA TYR A 137 -6.39 -3.32 -2.76
C TYR A 137 -5.61 -2.62 -3.88
N ILE A 138 -4.64 -3.30 -4.46
CA ILE A 138 -3.88 -2.84 -5.62
C ILE A 138 -4.22 -3.75 -6.79
N ASP A 139 -4.67 -3.15 -7.90
CA ASP A 139 -4.82 -3.79 -9.21
C ASP A 139 -3.63 -3.38 -10.09
N LEU A 140 -2.88 -4.38 -10.58
CA LEU A 140 -1.67 -4.21 -11.39
C LEU A 140 -1.95 -3.97 -12.88
N ARG A 141 -3.22 -3.82 -13.29
CA ARG A 141 -3.63 -3.44 -14.65
C ARG A 141 -3.02 -4.32 -15.75
N GLY A 142 -2.98 -5.64 -15.53
CA GLY A 142 -2.44 -6.62 -16.47
C GLY A 142 -1.00 -7.06 -16.18
N GLY A 143 -0.32 -6.41 -15.22
CA GLY A 143 0.92 -6.91 -14.64
C GLY A 143 0.70 -8.05 -13.63
N THR A 144 1.80 -8.60 -13.12
CA THR A 144 1.80 -9.66 -12.08
C THR A 144 2.82 -9.34 -10.98
N MET A 145 2.75 -10.05 -9.85
CA MET A 145 3.74 -9.88 -8.77
C MET A 145 5.08 -10.58 -9.01
N ARG A 146 5.22 -11.35 -10.11
CA ARG A 146 6.43 -12.12 -10.44
C ARG A 146 7.73 -11.30 -10.34
N PRO A 147 7.85 -10.09 -10.94
CA PRO A 147 9.11 -9.33 -10.86
C PRO A 147 9.51 -8.97 -9.42
N PHE A 148 8.51 -8.70 -8.57
CA PHE A 148 8.77 -8.42 -7.15
C PHE A 148 9.18 -9.69 -6.40
N ALA A 149 8.52 -10.83 -6.66
CA ALA A 149 8.88 -12.11 -6.07
C ALA A 149 10.32 -12.53 -6.41
N GLU A 150 10.73 -12.38 -7.67
CA GLU A 150 12.09 -12.65 -8.15
C GLU A 150 13.12 -11.77 -7.44
N ALA A 151 12.81 -10.47 -7.28
CA ALA A 151 13.68 -9.55 -6.55
C ALA A 151 13.84 -9.95 -5.06
N LEU A 152 12.75 -10.38 -4.41
CA LEU A 152 12.82 -10.85 -3.02
C LEU A 152 13.63 -12.16 -2.90
N ALA A 153 13.47 -13.08 -3.85
CA ALA A 153 14.26 -14.31 -3.89
C ALA A 153 15.76 -14.03 -4.05
N ALA A 154 16.13 -13.07 -4.89
CA ALA A 154 17.52 -12.68 -5.11
C ALA A 154 18.16 -12.11 -3.82
N VAL A 155 17.46 -11.26 -3.07
CA VAL A 155 18.03 -10.62 -1.87
C VAL A 155 18.00 -11.50 -0.62
N CYS A 156 17.10 -12.49 -0.58
CA CYS A 156 17.08 -13.47 0.50
C CYS A 156 18.08 -14.61 0.28
N GLY A 157 18.76 -14.65 -0.87
CA GLY A 157 19.44 -15.86 -1.32
C GLY A 157 18.39 -16.91 -1.69
N GLN A 158 18.54 -17.54 -2.86
CA GLN A 158 17.77 -18.75 -3.13
C GLN A 158 18.02 -19.78 -2.02
N PRO A 159 17.06 -20.67 -1.72
CA PRO A 159 17.30 -21.76 -0.76
C PRO A 159 18.63 -22.48 -1.03
#